data_AF-A0A1F8U6A0-F1
#
_entry.id   AF-A0A1F8U6A0-F1
#
_cell.length_a   1.000
_cell.length_b   1.000
_cell.length_c   1.000
_cell.angle_alpha   90.00
_cell.angle_beta   90.00
_cell.angle_gamma   90.00
#
_symmetry.space_group_name_H-M   'P 1'
#
loop_
_entity.id
_entity.type
_entity.pdbx_description
1 polymer ?
#
loop_
_entity_poly.entity_id
_entity_poly.type
_entity_poly.pdbx_seq_one_letter_code
_entity_poly.pdbx_strand_id
1 'polypeptide(L)'
;MPNPAMVNAYRAFAEAGASAVISMHTHCPQGIEIHNGVPIVYSLGNFLFDYPYDRNRPEADNFWWKGYMAKIVFAVNSGRMKDCGNSAGAGESKEAGYLKGSANIGGRAVSLEAIPYTFHPDATSIQPLAGSDRDNFLRYLEYISQLIAEEDEKMKLWDAWCLTVGPWWVDFFKKAEYPVNPENAEAFLNTMILRNGFTCSAHYEVVKNFLRMMCEGRIEGAGRYVDRLKRLQKGIV
;
A
#
# COMPACT_ATOMS: atom_id res chain seq x y z
N MET A 1 9.40 1.47 -1.58
CA MET A 1 9.28 0.31 -2.48
C MET A 1 8.38 -0.74 -1.86
N PRO A 2 7.47 -1.37 -2.62
CA PRO A 2 6.70 -2.49 -2.11
C PRO A 2 7.64 -3.65 -1.76
N ASN A 3 7.33 -4.38 -0.69
CA ASN A 3 8.11 -5.57 -0.34
C ASN A 3 7.84 -6.70 -1.35
N PRO A 4 8.80 -7.61 -1.58
CA PRO A 4 8.65 -8.68 -2.59
C PRO A 4 7.45 -9.60 -2.34
N ALA A 5 7.12 -9.88 -1.08
CA ALA A 5 5.99 -10.73 -0.74
C ALA A 5 4.65 -10.09 -1.14
N MET A 6 4.49 -8.78 -0.97
CA MET A 6 3.31 -8.03 -1.39
C MET A 6 3.23 -7.91 -2.91
N VAL A 7 4.37 -7.72 -3.60
CA VAL A 7 4.43 -7.82 -5.07
C VAL A 7 3.85 -9.14 -5.55
N ASN A 8 4.32 -10.25 -5.00
CA ASN A 8 3.84 -11.58 -5.39
C ASN A 8 2.36 -11.79 -5.02
N ALA A 9 1.94 -11.36 -3.83
CA ALA A 9 0.54 -11.49 -3.40
C ALA A 9 -0.41 -10.70 -4.31
N TYR A 10 -0.04 -9.48 -4.70
CA TYR A 10 -0.90 -8.63 -5.51
C TYR A 10 -0.92 -9.06 -6.98
N ARG A 11 0.20 -9.54 -7.51
CA ARG A 11 0.25 -10.23 -8.81
C ARG A 11 -0.63 -11.48 -8.81
N ALA A 12 -0.63 -12.26 -7.73
CA ALA A 12 -1.52 -13.42 -7.59
C ALA A 12 -3.01 -13.03 -7.56
N PHE A 13 -3.38 -11.90 -6.95
CA PHE A 13 -4.76 -11.39 -7.04
C PHE A 13 -5.15 -10.98 -8.46
N ALA A 14 -4.24 -10.34 -9.19
CA ALA A 14 -4.44 -10.03 -10.61
C ALA A 14 -4.61 -11.31 -11.45
N GLU A 15 -3.77 -12.32 -11.23
CA GLU A 15 -3.84 -13.63 -11.90
C GLU A 15 -5.12 -14.41 -11.56
N ALA A 16 -5.64 -14.25 -10.34
CA ALA A 16 -6.92 -14.82 -9.92
C ALA A 16 -8.14 -14.15 -10.57
N GLY A 17 -7.94 -13.10 -11.39
CA GLY A 17 -8.98 -12.45 -12.18
C GLY A 17 -9.45 -11.10 -11.67
N ALA A 18 -8.72 -10.46 -10.75
CA ALA A 18 -9.02 -9.09 -10.34
C ALA A 18 -8.91 -8.13 -11.54
N SER A 19 -9.89 -7.23 -11.70
CA SER A 19 -9.83 -6.18 -12.73
C SER A 19 -8.88 -5.04 -12.38
N ALA A 20 -8.57 -4.88 -11.09
CA ALA A 20 -7.57 -3.97 -10.53
C ALA A 20 -7.25 -4.43 -9.10
N VAL A 21 -6.05 -4.12 -8.61
CA VAL A 21 -5.66 -4.33 -7.21
C VAL A 21 -5.27 -2.99 -6.61
N ILE A 22 -5.89 -2.60 -5.49
CA ILE A 22 -5.55 -1.39 -4.75
C ILE A 22 -5.21 -1.77 -3.32
N SER A 23 -4.02 -1.40 -2.88
CA SER A 23 -3.53 -1.62 -1.53
C SER A 23 -3.32 -0.29 -0.82
N MET A 24 -3.37 -0.37 0.51
CA MET A 24 -3.09 0.69 1.48
C MET A 24 -2.44 0.01 2.67
N HIS A 25 -1.59 0.72 3.42
CA HIS A 25 -1.07 0.36 4.76
C HIS A 25 0.24 1.09 5.05
N THR A 26 1.06 1.33 4.01
CA THR A 26 2.43 1.83 4.19
C THR A 26 2.53 3.29 4.58
N HIS A 27 1.40 4.00 4.70
CA HIS A 27 1.31 5.44 4.99
C HIS A 27 2.10 6.37 4.05
N CYS A 28 2.62 5.83 2.95
CA CYS A 28 3.42 6.54 1.95
C CYS A 28 2.98 6.09 0.55
N PRO A 29 2.91 6.99 -0.44
CA PRO A 29 2.68 6.63 -1.83
C PRO A 29 3.71 5.60 -2.31
N GLN A 30 3.22 4.52 -2.92
CA GLN A 30 4.05 3.54 -3.61
C GLN A 30 3.66 3.48 -5.08
N GLY A 31 4.58 2.96 -5.89
CA GLY A 31 4.44 2.88 -7.33
C GLY A 31 3.26 2.03 -7.77
N ILE A 32 3.00 2.08 -9.07
CA ILE A 32 1.92 1.40 -9.76
C ILE A 32 2.56 0.43 -10.76
N GLU A 33 1.98 -0.75 -10.90
CA GLU A 33 2.39 -1.75 -11.88
C GLU A 33 1.20 -2.13 -12.75
N ILE A 34 1.43 -2.38 -14.04
CA ILE A 34 0.43 -3.02 -14.91
C ILE A 34 0.85 -4.49 -15.11
N HIS A 35 0.31 -5.40 -14.30
CA HIS A 35 0.62 -6.83 -14.37
C HIS A 35 -0.40 -7.53 -15.27
N ASN A 36 0.02 -8.06 -16.43
CA ASN A 36 -0.86 -8.74 -17.39
C ASN A 36 -2.12 -7.93 -17.78
N GLY A 37 -1.97 -6.61 -17.88
CA GLY A 37 -3.08 -5.69 -18.19
C GLY A 37 -3.96 -5.32 -16.99
N VAL A 38 -3.63 -5.77 -15.79
CA VAL A 38 -4.33 -5.42 -14.53
C VAL A 38 -3.51 -4.36 -13.79
N PRO A 39 -4.07 -3.17 -13.49
CA PRO A 39 -3.39 -2.19 -12.67
C PRO A 39 -3.31 -2.66 -11.21
N ILE A 40 -2.12 -2.58 -10.64
CA ILE A 40 -1.79 -2.83 -9.23
C ILE A 40 -1.27 -1.53 -8.62
N VAL A 41 -2.00 -0.99 -7.67
CA VAL A 41 -1.64 0.19 -6.88
C VAL A 41 -1.14 -0.29 -5.52
N TYR A 42 0.17 -0.18 -5.27
CA TYR A 42 0.77 -0.74 -4.05
C TYR A 42 0.44 0.04 -2.78
N SER A 43 0.33 1.36 -2.88
CA SER A 43 -0.16 2.23 -1.79
C SER A 43 -0.49 3.62 -2.30
N LEU A 44 -1.66 4.13 -1.90
CA LEU A 44 -2.12 5.48 -2.20
C LEU A 44 -1.45 6.57 -1.35
N GLY A 45 -0.78 6.18 -0.25
CA GLY A 45 -0.36 7.09 0.81
C GLY A 45 -1.46 7.35 1.83
N ASN A 46 -1.25 8.37 2.67
CA ASN A 46 -2.23 8.76 3.68
C ASN A 46 -3.38 9.56 3.05
N PHE A 47 -4.61 9.32 3.52
CA PHE A 47 -5.79 10.07 3.09
C PHE A 47 -6.06 11.30 3.96
N LEU A 48 -6.32 11.12 5.26
CA LEU A 48 -6.44 12.19 6.23
C LEU A 48 -6.21 11.60 7.63
N PHE A 49 -5.46 12.30 8.48
CA PHE A 49 -5.29 11.98 9.90
C PHE A 49 -5.67 13.22 10.72
N ASP A 50 -6.31 13.04 11.86
CA ASP A 50 -6.75 14.09 12.79
C ASP A 50 -5.59 14.68 13.62
N TYR A 51 -4.41 14.76 13.01
CA TYR A 51 -3.22 15.32 13.62
C TYR A 51 -2.76 16.55 12.82
N PRO A 52 -2.79 17.77 13.40
CA PRO A 52 -2.49 19.01 12.68
C PRO A 52 -1.02 19.05 12.24
N TYR A 53 -0.75 19.67 11.08
CA TYR A 53 0.62 19.82 10.60
C TYR A 53 1.50 20.53 11.62
N ASP A 54 2.64 19.92 11.93
CA ASP A 54 3.68 20.51 12.78
C ASP A 54 5.00 20.49 12.03
N ARG A 55 5.52 21.68 11.70
CA ARG A 55 6.78 21.87 10.98
C ARG A 55 8.00 21.31 11.71
N ASN A 56 7.89 21.10 13.03
CA ASN A 56 8.98 20.56 13.83
C ASN A 56 8.99 19.02 13.82
N ARG A 57 8.00 18.39 13.17
CA ARG A 57 7.95 16.95 13.05
C ARG A 57 8.89 16.41 11.99
N PRO A 58 9.43 15.20 12.19
CA PRO A 58 10.24 14.51 11.19
C PRO A 58 9.53 14.37 9.82
N GLU A 59 8.19 14.35 9.83
CA GLU A 59 7.34 14.15 8.65
C GLU A 59 7.03 15.44 7.87
N ALA A 60 7.46 16.61 8.34
CA ALA A 60 7.19 17.89 7.70
C ALA A 60 7.63 17.94 6.21
N ASP A 61 8.76 17.29 5.90
CA ASP A 61 9.38 17.31 4.57
C ASP A 61 9.22 16.00 3.78
N ASN A 62 8.34 15.08 4.21
CA ASN A 62 8.14 13.79 3.54
C ASN A 62 6.71 13.61 3.01
N PHE A 63 6.43 12.43 2.44
CA PHE A 63 5.12 12.14 1.85
C PHE A 63 3.98 11.89 2.85
N TRP A 64 4.17 12.09 4.16
CA TRP A 64 3.11 11.85 5.15
C TRP A 64 1.84 12.64 4.88
N TRP A 65 2.00 13.87 4.39
CA TRP A 65 0.91 14.81 4.10
C TRP A 65 0.39 14.71 2.68
N LYS A 66 0.96 13.82 1.85
CA LYS A 66 0.67 13.71 0.43
C LYS A 66 0.22 12.29 0.08
N GLY A 67 -0.85 12.21 -0.68
CA GLY A 67 -1.38 10.95 -1.21
C GLY A 67 -1.89 11.15 -2.63
N TYR A 68 -2.53 10.13 -3.18
CA TYR A 68 -3.28 10.27 -4.41
C TYR A 68 -4.56 9.44 -4.38
N MET A 69 -5.58 9.88 -5.11
CA MET A 69 -6.75 9.06 -5.39
C MET A 69 -6.51 8.27 -6.66
N ALA A 70 -6.97 7.02 -6.69
CA ALA A 70 -7.02 6.20 -7.89
C ALA A 70 -8.41 6.30 -8.51
N LYS A 71 -8.50 6.89 -9.70
CA LYS A 71 -9.73 6.87 -10.51
C LYS A 71 -9.57 5.78 -11.57
N ILE A 72 -10.42 4.75 -11.48
CA ILE A 72 -10.39 3.60 -12.39
C ILE A 72 -11.64 3.61 -13.24
N VAL A 73 -11.47 3.42 -14.55
CA VAL A 73 -12.56 3.18 -15.48
C VAL A 73 -12.56 1.70 -15.84
N PHE A 74 -13.73 1.07 -15.79
CA PHE A 74 -13.92 -0.33 -16.17
C PHE A 74 -14.66 -0.42 -17.50
N ALA A 75 -14.29 -1.38 -18.34
CA ALA A 75 -15.12 -1.73 -19.49
C ALA A 75 -16.47 -2.29 -19.00
N VAL A 76 -17.56 -1.98 -19.71
CA VAL A 76 -18.84 -2.64 -19.48
C VAL A 76 -18.95 -3.80 -20.45
N ASN A 77 -19.00 -5.04 -19.96
CA ASN A 77 -19.26 -6.20 -20.79
C ASN A 77 -20.78 -6.28 -21.06
N SER A 78 -21.21 -5.94 -22.28
CA SER A 78 -22.59 -6.10 -22.77
C SER A 78 -22.91 -7.56 -23.16
N GLY A 79 -22.43 -8.53 -22.38
CA GLY A 79 -22.75 -9.93 -22.58
C GLY A 79 -24.22 -10.20 -22.25
N ARG A 80 -25.06 -10.44 -23.26
CA ARG A 80 -26.39 -11.04 -23.09
C ARG A 80 -26.26 -12.24 -22.15
N MET A 81 -27.03 -12.26 -21.05
CA MET A 81 -27.32 -13.51 -20.37
C MET A 81 -27.73 -14.52 -21.44
N LYS A 82 -27.00 -15.63 -21.60
CA LYS A 82 -27.56 -16.77 -22.32
C LYS A 82 -28.78 -17.18 -21.52
N ASP A 83 -29.94 -17.03 -22.11
CA ASP A 83 -31.21 -17.51 -21.56
C ASP A 83 -30.99 -18.96 -21.14
N CYS A 84 -30.93 -19.21 -19.84
CA CYS A 84 -30.98 -20.56 -19.30
C CYS A 84 -32.39 -21.05 -19.66
N GLY A 85 -32.47 -21.89 -20.68
CA GLY A 85 -33.72 -22.44 -21.19
C GLY A 85 -34.64 -22.86 -20.06
N ASN A 86 -35.83 -22.28 -20.09
CA ASN A 86 -36.94 -22.50 -19.19
C ASN A 86 -37.23 -24.02 -19.09
N SER A 87 -36.86 -24.66 -17.98
CA SER A 87 -37.50 -25.92 -17.55
C SER A 87 -38.42 -25.57 -16.40
N ALA A 88 -39.71 -25.72 -16.68
CA ALA A 88 -40.82 -25.25 -15.87
C ALA A 88 -40.82 -25.86 -14.46
N GLY A 89 -41.01 -24.99 -13.47
CA GLY A 89 -41.37 -25.35 -12.09
C GLY A 89 -42.03 -24.14 -11.45
N ALA A 90 -43.36 -24.06 -11.54
CA ALA A 90 -44.15 -22.98 -10.97
C ALA A 90 -44.10 -23.02 -9.44
N GLY A 91 -43.67 -21.91 -8.83
CA GLY A 91 -43.78 -21.62 -7.41
C GLY A 91 -43.74 -20.11 -7.21
N GLU A 92 -44.89 -19.50 -6.98
CA GLU A 92 -45.00 -18.07 -6.70
C GLU A 92 -44.38 -17.72 -5.35
N SER A 93 -43.42 -16.80 -5.34
CA SER A 93 -43.10 -15.98 -4.16
C SER A 93 -42.94 -14.52 -4.59
N LYS A 94 -43.88 -13.69 -4.15
CA LYS A 94 -43.83 -12.23 -4.25
C LYS A 94 -42.80 -11.69 -3.25
N GLU A 95 -41.65 -11.23 -3.72
CA GLU A 95 -40.79 -10.32 -2.96
C GLU A 95 -40.25 -9.18 -3.85
N ALA A 96 -39.98 -8.07 -3.17
CA ALA A 96 -39.86 -6.70 -3.66
C ALA A 96 -38.81 -6.49 -4.77
N GLY A 97 -39.14 -5.56 -5.68
CA GLY A 97 -38.30 -5.17 -6.79
C GLY A 97 -36.99 -4.53 -6.36
N TYR A 98 -35.89 -5.24 -6.60
CA TYR A 98 -34.55 -4.67 -6.74
C TYR A 98 -34.08 -4.80 -8.20
N LEU A 99 -33.89 -3.65 -8.84
CA LEU A 99 -33.07 -3.38 -10.03
C LEU A 99 -32.88 -4.54 -11.03
N LYS A 100 -33.83 -4.71 -11.95
CA LYS A 100 -33.59 -5.42 -13.23
C LYS A 100 -32.70 -4.57 -14.13
N GLY A 101 -31.39 -4.79 -14.02
CA GLY A 101 -30.39 -4.14 -14.86
C GLY A 101 -28.97 -4.37 -14.35
N SER A 102 -28.60 -5.61 -14.03
CA SER A 102 -27.22 -5.94 -13.69
C SER A 102 -26.37 -5.91 -14.98
N ALA A 103 -25.85 -4.73 -15.34
CA ALA A 103 -24.68 -4.69 -16.18
C ALA A 103 -23.59 -5.48 -15.47
N ASN A 104 -23.10 -6.56 -16.07
CA ASN A 104 -21.99 -7.33 -15.51
C ASN A 104 -20.77 -6.40 -15.41
N ILE A 105 -20.41 -6.00 -14.20
CA ILE A 105 -19.22 -5.19 -13.88
C ILE A 105 -17.94 -6.06 -13.95
N GLY A 106 -17.99 -7.19 -14.66
CA GLY A 106 -16.86 -8.10 -14.87
C GLY A 106 -15.89 -7.65 -15.96
N GLY A 107 -15.89 -6.37 -16.34
CA GLY A 107 -14.95 -5.84 -17.31
C GLY A 107 -13.60 -5.52 -16.67
N ARG A 108 -12.51 -5.69 -17.44
CA ARG A 108 -11.16 -5.29 -17.03
C ARG A 108 -11.10 -3.77 -16.84
N ALA A 109 -10.22 -3.30 -15.95
CA ALA A 109 -9.88 -1.88 -15.91
C ALA A 109 -9.29 -1.45 -17.26
N VAL A 110 -9.79 -0.34 -17.80
CA VAL A 110 -9.35 0.22 -19.09
C VAL A 110 -8.51 1.47 -18.91
N SER A 111 -8.61 2.14 -17.76
CA SER A 111 -7.71 3.22 -17.39
C SER A 111 -7.59 3.37 -15.88
N LEU A 112 -6.44 3.91 -15.46
CA LEU A 112 -6.15 4.34 -14.10
C LEU A 112 -5.56 5.75 -14.17
N GLU A 113 -6.16 6.67 -13.42
CA GLU A 113 -5.68 8.03 -13.25
C GLU A 113 -5.31 8.24 -11.77
N ALA A 114 -4.08 8.70 -11.51
CA ALA A 114 -3.65 9.13 -10.19
C ALA A 114 -3.96 10.63 -10.03
N ILE A 115 -4.68 10.98 -8.97
CA ILE A 115 -5.07 12.36 -8.64
C ILE A 115 -4.39 12.74 -7.31
N PRO A 116 -3.20 13.36 -7.34
CA PRO A 116 -2.45 13.68 -6.13
C PRO A 116 -3.14 14.76 -5.29
N TYR A 117 -3.02 14.65 -3.98
CA TYR A 117 -3.51 15.63 -3.02
C TYR A 117 -2.52 15.83 -1.87
N THR A 118 -2.71 16.94 -1.15
CA THR A 118 -2.06 17.22 0.13
C THR A 118 -3.10 17.49 1.20
N PHE A 119 -2.74 17.31 2.46
CA PHE A 119 -3.59 17.70 3.58
C PHE A 119 -3.60 19.22 3.67
N HIS A 120 -4.73 19.78 4.10
CA HIS A 120 -4.74 21.14 4.61
C HIS A 120 -3.92 21.20 5.91
N PRO A 121 -3.22 22.31 6.23
CA PRO A 121 -2.34 22.37 7.40
C PRO A 121 -3.03 22.08 8.75
N ASP A 122 -4.33 22.35 8.87
CA ASP A 122 -5.11 22.00 10.08
C ASP A 122 -5.59 20.55 10.12
N ALA A 123 -5.28 19.77 9.09
CA ALA A 123 -5.67 18.38 8.90
C ALA A 123 -7.18 18.09 8.92
N THR A 124 -8.01 19.08 8.55
CA THR A 124 -9.47 18.93 8.46
C THR A 124 -9.97 18.55 7.06
N SER A 125 -9.13 18.73 6.03
CA SER A 125 -9.48 18.46 4.65
C SER A 125 -8.26 18.10 3.81
N ILE A 126 -8.51 17.61 2.60
CA ILE A 126 -7.49 17.43 1.56
C ILE A 126 -7.72 18.37 0.39
N GLN A 127 -6.65 18.72 -0.30
CA GLN A 127 -6.66 19.61 -1.44
C GLN A 127 -5.88 18.98 -2.59
N PRO A 128 -6.41 18.98 -3.83
CA PRO A 128 -5.67 18.50 -4.99
C PRO A 128 -4.34 19.26 -5.15
N LEU A 129 -3.26 18.54 -5.48
CA LEU A 129 -2.03 19.20 -5.93
C LEU A 129 -2.26 19.83 -7.30
N ALA A 130 -1.64 20.97 -7.55
CA ALA A 130 -1.72 21.71 -8.80
C ALA A 130 -0.34 22.17 -9.29
N GLY A 131 -0.25 22.56 -10.57
CA GLY A 131 0.98 23.09 -11.17
C GLY A 131 2.20 22.18 -11.00
N SER A 132 3.34 22.77 -10.68
CA SER A 132 4.61 22.06 -10.51
C SER A 132 4.58 20.99 -9.42
N ASP A 133 3.80 21.18 -8.36
CA ASP A 133 3.73 20.20 -7.26
C ASP A 133 3.03 18.92 -7.71
N ARG A 134 1.95 19.06 -8.49
CA ARG A 134 1.27 17.92 -9.14
C ARG A 134 2.23 17.21 -10.09
N ASP A 135 2.90 17.96 -10.95
CA ASP A 135 3.76 17.38 -11.99
C ASP A 135 4.99 16.68 -11.38
N ASN A 136 5.57 17.25 -10.32
CA ASN A 136 6.66 16.62 -9.57
C ASN A 136 6.20 15.34 -8.86
N PHE A 137 5.00 15.33 -8.26
CA PHE A 137 4.44 14.12 -7.65
C PHE A 137 4.24 13.01 -8.69
N LEU A 138 3.65 13.34 -9.84
CA LEU A 138 3.40 12.36 -10.91
C LEU A 138 4.72 11.82 -11.49
N ARG A 139 5.73 12.68 -11.69
CA ARG A 139 7.08 12.25 -12.11
C ARG A 139 7.72 11.32 -11.08
N TYR A 140 7.59 11.65 -9.79
CA TYR A 140 8.06 10.78 -8.71
C TYR A 140 7.34 9.43 -8.74
N LEU A 141 6.01 9.43 -8.85
CA LEU A 141 5.19 8.22 -8.88
C LEU A 141 5.57 7.33 -10.07
N GLU A 142 5.76 7.92 -11.25
CA GLU A 142 6.23 7.20 -12.44
C GLU A 142 7.63 6.59 -12.21
N TYR A 143 8.57 7.36 -11.67
CA TYR A 143 9.92 6.89 -11.38
C TYR A 143 9.91 5.68 -10.43
N ILE A 144 9.20 5.75 -9.30
CA ILE A 144 9.14 4.62 -8.36
C ILE A 144 8.32 3.44 -8.88
N SER A 145 7.44 3.67 -9.87
CA SER A 145 6.70 2.61 -10.56
C SER A 145 7.64 1.80 -11.45
N GLN A 146 8.54 2.46 -12.18
CA GLN A 146 9.55 1.79 -13.00
C GLN A 146 10.49 0.92 -12.16
N LEU A 147 10.86 1.38 -10.96
CA LEU A 147 11.69 0.62 -10.02
C LEU A 147 11.07 -0.70 -9.56
N ILE A 148 9.77 -0.93 -9.73
CA ILE A 148 9.13 -2.20 -9.32
C ILE A 148 9.60 -3.36 -10.22
N ALA A 149 9.83 -3.09 -11.50
CA ALA A 149 10.31 -4.05 -12.48
C ALA A 149 11.82 -4.35 -12.34
N GLU A 150 12.58 -3.41 -11.77
CA GLU A 150 14.02 -3.55 -11.52
C GLU A 150 14.27 -4.35 -10.23
N GLU A 151 14.21 -5.68 -10.31
CA GLU A 151 14.27 -6.58 -9.14
C GLU A 151 15.47 -6.30 -8.22
N ASP A 152 16.68 -6.18 -8.78
CA ASP A 152 17.89 -5.93 -8.01
C ASP A 152 17.85 -4.58 -7.28
N GLU A 153 17.36 -3.53 -7.96
CA GLU A 153 17.29 -2.18 -7.41
C GLU A 153 16.20 -2.08 -6.34
N LYS A 154 15.03 -2.67 -6.60
CA LYS A 154 13.94 -2.81 -5.63
C LYS A 154 14.40 -3.52 -4.36
N MET A 155 15.14 -4.63 -4.50
CA MET A 155 15.65 -5.39 -3.37
C MET A 155 16.64 -4.59 -2.52
N LYS A 156 17.56 -3.84 -3.14
CA LYS A 156 18.51 -2.99 -2.41
C LYS A 156 17.82 -1.85 -1.65
N LEU A 157 16.79 -1.24 -2.25
CA LEU A 157 15.96 -0.24 -1.58
C LEU A 157 15.11 -0.84 -0.45
N TRP A 158 14.61 -2.07 -0.62
CA TRP A 158 13.88 -2.80 0.42
C TRP A 158 14.79 -3.17 1.61
N ASP A 159 16.00 -3.65 1.34
CA ASP A 159 17.02 -3.93 2.35
C ASP A 159 17.39 -2.66 3.11
N ALA A 160 17.61 -1.54 2.40
CA ALA A 160 17.85 -0.24 3.03
C ALA A 160 16.68 0.18 3.96
N TRP A 161 15.43 -0.02 3.53
CA TRP A 161 14.26 0.27 4.37
C TRP A 161 14.23 -0.62 5.63
N CYS A 162 14.49 -1.92 5.47
CA CYS A 162 14.56 -2.85 6.59
C CYS A 162 15.67 -2.47 7.56
N LEU A 163 16.81 -1.94 7.08
CA LEU A 163 17.87 -1.44 7.94
C LEU A 163 17.46 -0.18 8.71
N THR A 164 16.65 0.71 8.12
CA THR A 164 16.20 1.93 8.81
C THR A 164 15.16 1.66 9.91
N VAL A 165 14.34 0.61 9.77
CA VAL A 165 13.22 0.33 10.68
C VAL A 165 13.47 -0.90 11.57
N GLY A 166 14.26 -1.85 11.10
CA GLY A 166 14.54 -3.11 11.80
C GLY A 166 15.12 -2.97 13.21
N PRO A 167 16.09 -2.07 13.47
CA PRO A 167 16.63 -1.86 14.81
C PRO A 167 15.55 -1.48 15.84
N TRP A 168 14.58 -0.65 15.45
CA TRP A 168 13.45 -0.26 16.30
C TRP A 168 12.63 -1.48 16.74
N TRP A 169 12.38 -2.43 15.84
CA TRP A 169 11.71 -3.68 16.18
C TRP A 169 12.50 -4.52 17.19
N VAL A 170 13.82 -4.64 17.02
CA VAL A 170 14.69 -5.35 17.98
C VAL A 170 14.61 -4.75 19.38
N ASP A 171 14.45 -3.43 19.49
CA ASP A 171 14.28 -2.80 20.79
C ASP A 171 12.93 -3.14 21.44
N PHE A 172 11.85 -3.32 20.66
CA PHE A 172 10.57 -3.83 21.20
C PHE A 172 10.65 -5.27 21.66
N PHE A 173 11.40 -6.13 20.97
CA PHE A 173 11.68 -7.48 21.44
C PHE A 173 12.32 -7.50 22.83
N LYS A 174 13.28 -6.59 23.08
CA LYS A 174 13.96 -6.49 24.38
C LYS A 174 13.08 -5.93 25.50
N LYS A 175 12.04 -5.18 25.14
CA LYS A 175 11.10 -4.53 26.09
C LYS A 175 9.88 -5.38 26.42
N ALA A 176 9.61 -6.44 25.65
CA ALA A 176 8.47 -7.30 25.92
C ALA A 176 8.69 -8.15 27.18
N GLU A 177 7.68 -8.19 28.04
CA GLU A 177 7.72 -8.93 29.31
C GLU A 177 7.03 -10.29 29.19
N TYR A 178 7.53 -11.28 29.92
CA TYR A 178 6.89 -12.60 30.05
C TYR A 178 6.95 -13.10 31.51
N PRO A 179 5.80 -13.48 32.13
CA PRO A 179 4.45 -13.28 31.62
C PRO A 179 4.10 -11.79 31.58
N VAL A 180 3.28 -11.36 30.61
CA VAL A 180 2.84 -9.95 30.58
C VAL A 180 1.80 -9.74 31.68
N ASN A 181 1.92 -8.65 32.45
CA ASN A 181 0.85 -8.17 33.31
C ASN A 181 -0.06 -7.23 32.49
N PRO A 182 -1.33 -7.60 32.19
CA PRO A 182 -2.23 -6.75 31.43
C PRO A 182 -2.59 -5.43 32.13
N GLU A 183 -2.42 -5.34 33.45
CA GLU A 183 -2.68 -4.12 34.23
C GLU A 183 -1.54 -3.10 34.12
N ASN A 184 -0.33 -3.54 33.73
CA ASN A 184 0.76 -2.63 33.39
C ASN A 184 0.59 -2.17 31.93
N ALA A 185 0.07 -0.95 31.76
CA ALA A 185 -0.22 -0.38 30.45
C ALA A 185 1.00 -0.34 29.51
N GLU A 186 2.20 -0.07 30.03
CA GLU A 186 3.43 -0.02 29.22
C GLU A 186 3.84 -1.43 28.76
N ALA A 187 3.89 -2.40 29.68
CA ALA A 187 4.22 -3.78 29.36
C ALA A 187 3.21 -4.40 28.38
N PHE A 188 1.92 -4.10 28.57
CA PHE A 188 0.85 -4.52 27.67
C PHE A 188 1.00 -3.89 26.27
N LEU A 189 1.28 -2.58 26.19
CA LEU A 189 1.49 -1.88 24.92
C LEU A 189 2.72 -2.43 24.16
N ASN A 190 3.85 -2.61 24.84
CA ASN A 190 5.06 -3.19 24.24
C ASN A 190 4.80 -4.58 23.67
N THR A 191 4.03 -5.40 24.41
CA THR A 191 3.63 -6.74 23.96
C THR A 191 2.67 -6.68 22.75
N MET A 192 1.76 -5.71 22.71
CA MET A 192 0.86 -5.50 21.57
C MET A 192 1.61 -5.04 20.32
N ILE A 193 2.59 -4.15 20.47
CA ILE A 193 3.48 -3.73 19.37
C ILE A 193 4.26 -4.93 18.85
N LEU A 194 4.87 -5.71 19.76
CA LEU A 194 5.59 -6.93 19.40
C LEU A 194 4.70 -7.91 18.63
N ARG A 195 3.50 -8.19 19.15
CA ARG A 195 2.50 -9.05 18.47
C ARG A 195 2.21 -8.54 17.06
N ASN A 196 2.02 -7.22 16.88
CA ASN A 196 1.77 -6.61 15.57
C ASN A 196 2.92 -6.89 14.58
N GLY A 197 4.16 -6.89 15.06
CA GLY A 197 5.35 -7.26 14.28
C GLY A 197 5.27 -8.66 13.66
N PHE A 198 4.52 -9.58 14.27
CA PHE A 198 4.32 -10.95 13.76
C PHE A 198 3.00 -11.16 13.04
N THR A 199 1.96 -10.38 13.35
CA THR A 199 0.62 -10.59 12.79
C THR A 199 0.33 -9.72 11.57
N CYS A 200 0.98 -8.57 11.45
CA CYS A 200 0.86 -7.75 10.26
C CYS A 200 1.90 -8.18 9.21
N SER A 201 1.44 -8.57 8.02
CA SER A 201 2.32 -9.05 6.94
C SER A 201 3.41 -8.05 6.56
N ALA A 202 3.11 -6.75 6.54
CA ALA A 202 4.10 -5.74 6.20
C ALA A 202 5.19 -5.59 7.28
N HIS A 203 4.80 -5.55 8.56
CA HIS A 203 5.75 -5.49 9.67
C HIS A 203 6.57 -6.77 9.78
N TYR A 204 5.92 -7.93 9.61
CA TYR A 204 6.56 -9.23 9.60
C TYR A 204 7.67 -9.31 8.55
N GLU A 205 7.42 -8.85 7.32
CA GLU A 205 8.44 -8.85 6.28
C GLU A 205 9.64 -7.95 6.61
N VAL A 206 9.42 -6.81 7.27
CA VAL A 206 10.52 -5.93 7.74
C VAL A 206 11.38 -6.66 8.78
N VAL A 207 10.74 -7.20 9.82
CA VAL A 207 11.43 -7.91 10.91
C VAL A 207 12.18 -9.12 10.36
N LYS A 208 11.51 -9.97 9.58
CA LYS A 208 12.09 -11.16 8.97
C LYS A 208 13.30 -10.82 8.10
N ASN A 209 13.17 -9.85 7.19
CA ASN A 209 14.28 -9.52 6.29
C ASN A 209 15.44 -8.84 7.02
N PHE A 210 15.16 -7.98 8.01
CA PHE A 210 16.21 -7.37 8.83
C PHE A 210 17.02 -8.41 9.62
N LEU A 211 16.34 -9.33 10.33
CA LEU A 211 17.02 -10.41 11.05
C LEU A 211 17.85 -11.28 10.10
N ARG A 212 17.31 -11.60 8.91
CA ARG A 212 18.03 -12.35 7.88
C ARG A 212 19.28 -11.63 7.38
N MET A 213 19.19 -10.32 7.12
CA MET A 213 20.36 -9.51 6.72
C MET A 213 21.46 -9.52 7.77
N MET A 214 21.12 -9.49 9.06
CA MET A 214 22.10 -9.59 10.14
C MET A 214 22.82 -10.95 10.12
N CYS A 215 22.08 -12.05 9.94
CA CYS A 215 22.67 -13.39 9.87
C CYS A 215 23.53 -13.61 8.61
N GLU A 216 23.15 -13.01 7.48
CA GLU A 216 23.83 -13.18 6.19
C GLU A 216 24.92 -12.12 5.94
N GLY A 217 25.17 -11.20 6.88
CA GLY A 217 26.19 -10.15 6.72
C GLY A 217 25.86 -9.08 5.66
N ARG A 218 24.57 -8.88 5.33
CA ARG A 218 24.12 -7.93 4.28
C ARG A 218 23.94 -6.48 4.76
N ILE A 219 24.14 -6.21 6.05
CA ILE A 219 23.88 -4.89 6.67
C ILE A 219 24.70 -3.76 6.04
N GLU A 220 25.99 -3.96 5.81
CA GLU A 220 26.85 -2.94 5.19
C GLU A 220 26.38 -2.59 3.76
N GLY A 221 26.01 -3.61 2.98
CA GLY A 221 25.49 -3.44 1.63
C GLY A 221 24.19 -2.63 1.60
N ALA A 222 23.26 -2.93 2.51
CA ALA A 222 22.02 -2.18 2.70
C ALA A 222 22.29 -0.72 3.12
N GLY A 223 23.29 -0.50 3.98
CA GLY A 223 23.71 0.82 4.46
C GLY A 223 24.08 1.78 3.32
N ARG A 224 24.72 1.27 2.26
CA ARG A 224 25.09 2.06 1.07
C ARG A 224 23.89 2.63 0.30
N TYR A 225 22.69 2.09 0.50
CA TYR A 225 21.46 2.53 -0.17
C TYR A 225 20.57 3.45 0.67
N VAL A 226 20.90 3.66 1.96
CA VAL A 226 20.07 4.44 2.89
C VAL A 226 19.91 5.90 2.42
N ASP A 227 20.97 6.54 1.92
CA ASP A 227 20.86 7.94 1.46
C ASP A 227 20.00 8.08 0.21
N ARG A 228 20.08 7.11 -0.70
CA ARG A 228 19.19 7.04 -1.86
C ARG A 228 17.74 6.85 -1.42
N LEU A 229 17.47 5.94 -0.48
CA LEU A 229 16.15 5.74 0.08
C LEU A 229 15.60 7.04 0.71
N LYS A 230 16.40 7.74 1.51
CA LYS A 230 16.02 9.01 2.15
C LYS A 230 15.67 10.10 1.13
N ARG A 231 16.39 10.16 0.00
CA ARG A 231 16.04 11.07 -1.11
C ARG A 231 14.67 10.73 -1.70
N LEU A 232 14.41 9.45 -1.95
CA LEU A 232 13.12 9.00 -2.48
C LEU A 232 11.97 9.26 -1.50
N GLN A 233 12.18 9.11 -0.19
CA GLN A 233 11.17 9.45 0.82
C GLN A 233 10.76 10.93 0.84
N LYS A 234 11.59 11.81 0.25
CA LYS A 234 11.32 13.25 0.07
C LYS A 234 10.85 13.61 -1.34
N GLY A 235 10.62 12.61 -2.19
CA GLY A 235 10.19 12.83 -3.58
C GLY A 235 11.30 13.30 -4.51
N ILE A 236 12.56 13.16 -4.11
CA ILE A 236 13.72 13.59 -4.89
C ILE A 236 14.17 12.42 -5.76
N VAL A 237 13.87 12.51 -7.06
CA VAL A 237 14.25 11.53 -8.10
C VAL A 237 15.39 12.04 -8.96
#